data_AF-A0A8D8XD08-F1
#
_entry.id   AF-A0A8D8XD08-F1
#
_cell.length_a   1.000
_cell.length_b   1.000
_cell.length_c   1.000
_cell.angle_alpha   90.00
_cell.angle_beta   90.00
_cell.angle_gamma   90.00
#
_symmetry.space_group_name_H-M   'P 1'
#
loop_
_entity.id
_entity.type
_entity.pdbx_description
1 polymer ?
#
loop_
_entity_poly.entity_id
_entity_poly.type
_entity_poly.pdbx_seq_one_letter_code
_entity_poly.pdbx_strand_id
1 'polypeptide(L)'
;MHCLAVSLQILRSIMYSVFNLHISDLDESYHCDLVREIDPGYYYHFGFVYHITKLLDKVQENVSELLVQIGIDGLPLFKSSPGEFWPILGCIMNIKSLQKFIFPVGIYYGLKKPTTSSSFLDEFVTEAVDLSANGFLYKGKTILLKINSFVCDAPAKSFILGIKGHAGYASCTRCHQHGTRFDNRTTFPQTNGLPRSHVLRMLDCLSTMLSCRVNGN
;
A
#
# COMPACT_ATOMS: atom_id res chain seq x y z
N MET A 1 8.93 -20.84 15.91
CA MET A 1 8.52 -20.01 17.06
C MET A 1 9.53 -18.92 17.45
N HIS A 2 10.85 -19.19 17.52
CA HIS A 2 11.85 -18.13 17.83
C HIS A 2 11.96 -17.01 16.78
N CYS A 3 11.77 -17.29 15.48
CA CYS A 3 11.88 -16.29 14.41
C CYS A 3 10.70 -15.29 14.35
N LEU A 4 9.49 -15.76 14.69
CA LEU A 4 8.28 -14.91 14.77
C LEU A 4 8.37 -13.91 15.92
N ALA A 5 8.89 -14.33 17.09
CA ALA A 5 9.06 -13.44 18.24
C ALA A 5 10.04 -12.29 17.97
N VAL A 6 11.15 -12.56 17.28
CA VAL A 6 12.14 -11.54 16.88
C VAL A 6 11.58 -10.63 15.80
N SER A 7 10.88 -11.18 14.81
CA SER A 7 10.25 -10.39 13.74
C SER A 7 9.12 -9.50 14.28
N LEU A 8 8.33 -10.01 15.23
CA LEU A 8 7.36 -9.23 15.98
C LEU A 8 8.06 -8.12 16.77
N GLN A 9 9.12 -8.40 17.55
CA GLN A 9 9.86 -7.36 18.27
C GLN A 9 10.44 -6.27 17.35
N ILE A 10 10.92 -6.65 16.16
CA ILE A 10 11.37 -5.70 15.14
C ILE A 10 10.21 -4.86 14.63
N LEU A 11 9.08 -5.49 14.28
CA LEU A 11 7.85 -4.76 13.93
C LEU A 11 7.40 -3.85 15.07
N ARG A 12 7.46 -4.29 16.35
CA ARG A 12 7.16 -3.48 17.53
C ARG A 12 8.06 -2.25 17.62
N SER A 13 9.36 -2.46 17.45
CA SER A 13 10.37 -1.41 17.50
C SER A 13 10.22 -0.41 16.34
N ILE A 14 9.94 -0.89 15.13
CA ILE A 14 9.69 -0.06 13.96
C ILE A 14 8.39 0.72 14.11
N MET A 15 7.31 0.09 14.59
CA MET A 15 6.03 0.76 14.81
C MET A 15 6.14 1.90 15.82
N TYR A 16 6.88 1.66 16.91
CA TYR A 16 7.14 2.68 17.91
C TYR A 16 8.05 3.80 17.37
N SER A 17 9.20 3.43 16.78
CA SER A 17 10.20 4.41 16.33
C SER A 17 9.80 5.22 15.10
N VAL A 18 9.01 4.65 14.19
CA VAL A 18 8.63 5.29 12.92
C VAL A 18 7.26 5.95 13.02
N PHE A 19 6.29 5.34 13.70
CA PHE A 19 4.91 5.83 13.72
C PHE A 19 4.46 6.38 15.08
N ASN A 20 5.31 6.35 16.12
CA ASN A 20 4.94 6.69 17.51
C ASN A 20 3.66 5.97 17.97
N LEU A 21 3.37 4.81 17.39
CA LEU A 21 2.24 3.97 17.79
C LEU A 21 2.70 3.11 18.96
N HIS A 22 2.14 3.35 20.14
CA HIS A 22 2.31 2.45 21.26
C HIS A 22 1.50 1.18 20.98
N ILE A 23 2.10 0.01 21.13
CA ILE A 23 1.36 -1.25 20.99
C ILE A 23 0.24 -1.38 22.04
N SER A 24 0.25 -0.59 23.12
CA SER A 24 -0.89 -0.51 24.04
C SER A 24 -2.13 0.19 23.46
N ASP A 25 -2.00 0.97 22.37
CA ASP A 25 -3.14 1.52 21.61
C ASP A 25 -3.72 0.50 20.61
N LEU A 26 -2.92 -0.51 20.30
CA LEU A 26 -3.31 -1.71 19.60
C LEU A 26 -3.78 -2.70 20.68
N ASP A 27 -5.07 -2.65 20.99
CA ASP A 27 -5.87 -3.61 21.80
C ASP A 27 -5.18 -4.94 22.15
N GLU A 28 -5.18 -5.36 23.42
CA GLU A 28 -4.48 -6.54 23.97
C GLU A 28 -4.84 -7.92 23.33
N SER A 29 -5.58 -7.96 22.22
CA SER A 29 -6.00 -9.16 21.49
C SER A 29 -5.16 -9.51 20.24
N TYR A 30 -4.04 -8.84 19.96
CA TYR A 30 -3.15 -9.18 18.82
C TYR A 30 -2.43 -10.52 19.01
N HIS A 31 -3.10 -11.58 18.59
CA HIS A 31 -2.52 -12.91 18.43
C HIS A 31 -1.41 -12.92 17.36
N CYS A 32 -0.37 -13.73 17.57
CA CYS A 32 0.65 -14.08 16.56
C CYS A 32 0.04 -14.55 15.22
N ASP A 33 -1.24 -14.91 15.20
CA ASP A 33 -1.98 -15.47 14.07
C ASP A 33 -2.31 -14.44 12.97
N LEU A 34 -2.11 -13.15 13.23
CA LEU A 34 -2.37 -12.05 12.27
C LEU A 34 -1.18 -11.70 11.36
N VAL A 35 0.03 -12.20 11.67
CA VAL A 35 1.21 -11.99 10.83
C VAL A 35 1.20 -13.02 9.70
N ARG A 36 1.22 -12.56 8.45
CA ARG A 36 1.34 -13.41 7.27
C ARG A 36 2.79 -13.62 6.90
N GLU A 37 3.14 -14.85 6.58
CA GLU A 37 4.41 -15.15 5.94
C GLU A 37 4.32 -14.77 4.46
N ILE A 38 5.18 -13.85 4.03
CA ILE A 38 5.30 -13.44 2.63
C ILE A 38 6.76 -13.60 2.28
N ASP A 39 7.11 -14.58 1.45
CA ASP A 39 8.51 -14.87 1.14
C ASP A 39 9.31 -13.62 0.70
N PRO A 40 10.52 -13.38 1.24
CA PRO A 40 11.23 -14.13 2.30
C PRO A 40 11.10 -13.54 3.72
N GLY A 41 9.99 -12.90 4.03
CA GLY A 41 9.72 -12.19 5.28
C GLY A 41 8.28 -12.33 5.78
N TYR A 42 7.83 -11.27 6.45
CA TYR A 42 6.56 -11.23 7.15
C TYR A 42 5.83 -9.95 6.84
N TYR A 43 4.51 -10.06 6.74
CA TYR A 43 3.61 -8.94 6.52
C TYR A 43 2.58 -8.88 7.63
N TYR A 44 2.22 -7.66 7.99
CA TYR A 44 1.21 -7.37 8.96
C TYR A 44 0.25 -6.31 8.40
N HIS A 45 -1.04 -6.62 8.42
CA HIS A 45 -2.08 -5.73 7.92
C HIS A 45 -2.78 -5.02 9.09
N PHE A 46 -2.69 -3.69 9.11
CA PHE A 46 -3.39 -2.84 10.08
C PHE A 46 -4.83 -2.56 9.67
N GLY A 47 -5.03 -2.45 8.37
CA GLY A 47 -6.28 -2.00 7.76
C GLY A 47 -6.51 -0.50 7.87
N PHE A 48 -7.53 -0.01 7.17
CA PHE A 48 -7.89 1.41 7.14
C PHE A 48 -8.77 1.82 8.31
N VAL A 49 -9.77 0.99 8.64
CA VAL A 49 -10.94 1.39 9.45
C VAL A 49 -10.50 1.86 10.84
N TYR A 50 -9.62 1.12 11.51
CA TYR A 50 -9.15 1.47 12.85
C TYR A 50 -8.50 2.86 12.88
N HIS A 51 -7.55 3.14 11.99
CA HIS A 51 -6.84 4.41 11.97
C HIS A 51 -7.75 5.57 11.55
N ILE A 52 -8.59 5.36 10.54
CA ILE A 52 -9.49 6.38 10.03
C ILE A 52 -10.52 6.78 11.09
N THR A 53 -11.14 5.81 11.78
CA THR A 53 -12.11 6.12 12.85
C THR A 53 -11.49 6.95 13.97
N LYS A 54 -10.26 6.63 14.40
CA LYS A 54 -9.49 7.42 15.38
C LYS A 54 -9.17 8.83 14.88
N LEU A 55 -8.90 9.01 13.59
CA LEU A 55 -8.66 10.33 13.00
C LEU A 55 -9.95 11.13 12.88
N LEU A 56 -11.04 10.50 12.47
CA LEU A 56 -12.36 11.11 12.40
C LEU A 56 -12.85 11.53 13.79
N ASP A 57 -12.52 10.81 14.86
CA ASP A 57 -12.90 11.23 16.22
C ASP A 57 -12.21 12.53 16.67
N LYS A 58 -11.09 12.91 16.04
CA LYS A 58 -10.39 14.17 16.30
C LYS A 58 -11.01 15.36 15.56
N VAL A 59 -11.95 15.13 14.65
CA VAL A 59 -12.56 16.17 13.82
C VAL A 59 -14.09 16.07 13.86
N GLN A 60 -14.78 17.20 13.89
CA GLN A 60 -16.25 17.21 13.82
C GLN A 60 -16.72 17.45 12.39
N GLU A 61 -16.26 16.59 11.48
CA GLU A 61 -16.61 16.68 10.05
C GLU A 61 -17.66 15.62 9.70
N ASN A 62 -18.70 16.04 8.99
CA ASN A 62 -19.72 15.12 8.46
C ASN A 62 -19.32 14.72 7.04
N VAL A 63 -18.83 13.48 6.89
CA VAL A 63 -18.21 13.03 5.64
C VAL A 63 -18.86 11.74 5.19
N SER A 64 -19.25 11.66 3.92
CA SER A 64 -19.79 10.45 3.28
C SER A 64 -18.74 9.69 2.47
N GLU A 65 -17.64 10.34 2.13
CA GLU A 65 -16.56 9.78 1.30
C GLU A 65 -15.20 10.30 1.75
N LEU A 66 -14.21 9.42 1.82
CA LEU A 66 -12.82 9.76 2.12
C LEU A 66 -11.93 9.48 0.90
N LEU A 67 -11.12 10.46 0.54
CA LEU A 67 -10.11 10.33 -0.50
C LEU A 67 -8.76 10.07 0.15
N VAL A 68 -8.18 8.91 -0.12
CA VAL A 68 -6.93 8.47 0.52
C VAL A 68 -5.78 8.43 -0.48
N GLN A 69 -4.67 9.08 -0.15
CA GLN A 69 -3.41 8.91 -0.84
C GLN A 69 -2.61 7.79 -0.20
N ILE A 70 -2.03 6.92 -1.03
CA ILE A 70 -1.27 5.75 -0.59
C ILE A 70 0.22 5.94 -0.84
N GLY A 71 1.02 5.83 0.21
CA GLY A 71 2.48 5.81 0.12
C GLY A 71 3.01 4.39 0.18
N ILE A 72 3.89 4.00 -0.75
CA ILE A 72 4.61 2.72 -0.69
C ILE A 72 6.08 2.98 -1.00
N ASP A 73 6.95 2.50 -0.11
CA ASP A 73 8.40 2.66 -0.23
C ASP A 73 9.14 1.40 0.20
N GLY A 74 10.40 1.25 -0.19
CA GLY A 74 11.30 0.19 0.26
C GLY A 74 12.51 0.80 0.94
N LEU A 75 12.61 0.66 2.26
CA LEU A 75 13.63 1.31 3.07
C LEU A 75 14.57 0.28 3.72
N PRO A 76 15.90 0.45 3.62
CA PRO A 76 16.82 -0.33 4.42
C PRO A 76 16.69 0.09 5.89
N LEU A 77 16.44 -0.87 6.79
CA LEU A 77 16.21 -0.55 8.20
C LEU A 77 17.49 -0.22 8.96
N PHE A 78 18.58 -0.91 8.63
CA PHE A 78 19.85 -0.74 9.32
C PHE A 78 20.98 -0.66 8.32
N LYS A 79 21.96 0.21 8.57
CA LYS A 79 23.15 0.34 7.71
C LYS A 79 23.99 -0.93 7.63
N SER A 80 23.85 -1.83 8.61
CA SER A 80 24.66 -3.03 8.80
C SER A 80 23.87 -4.33 8.68
N SER A 81 22.56 -4.29 8.45
CA SER A 81 21.75 -5.49 8.23
C SER A 81 21.08 -5.45 6.85
N PRO A 82 20.86 -6.60 6.20
CA PRO A 82 20.18 -6.65 4.91
C PRO A 82 18.67 -6.45 5.02
N GLY A 83 18.14 -6.14 6.21
CA GLY A 83 16.71 -6.03 6.45
C GLY A 83 16.09 -4.89 5.66
N GLU A 84 15.06 -5.22 4.88
CA GLU A 84 14.22 -4.28 4.14
C GLU A 84 12.86 -4.15 4.80
N PHE A 85 12.38 -2.91 4.84
CA PHE A 85 11.08 -2.53 5.37
C PHE A 85 10.25 -1.88 4.27
N TRP A 86 9.03 -2.37 4.12
CA TRP A 86 8.12 -1.92 3.08
C TRP A 86 6.78 -1.54 3.69
N PRO A 87 6.55 -0.25 4.01
CA PRO A 87 5.27 0.21 4.53
C PRO A 87 4.29 0.48 3.39
N ILE A 88 3.01 0.25 3.68
CA ILE A 88 1.87 0.79 2.96
C ILE A 88 1.26 1.83 3.89
N LEU A 89 1.28 3.10 3.47
CA LEU A 89 0.87 4.25 4.25
C LEU A 89 -0.38 4.89 3.65
N GLY A 90 -1.27 5.40 4.49
CA GLY A 90 -2.45 6.17 4.10
C GLY A 90 -2.37 7.61 4.58
N CYS A 91 -2.95 8.52 3.79
CA CYS A 91 -3.17 9.92 4.13
C CYS A 91 -4.54 10.39 3.62
N ILE A 92 -5.34 11.03 4.46
CA ILE A 92 -6.65 11.57 4.05
C ILE A 92 -6.47 12.92 3.36
N MET A 93 -6.92 13.02 2.11
CA MET A 93 -6.68 14.16 1.23
C MET A 93 -7.82 15.16 1.22
N ASN A 94 -9.07 14.74 1.44
CA ASN A 94 -10.24 15.61 1.33
C ASN A 94 -10.63 16.32 2.64
N ILE A 95 -9.88 16.12 3.72
CA ILE A 95 -10.10 16.79 5.01
C ILE A 95 -8.80 17.51 5.41
N LYS A 96 -8.76 18.84 5.24
CA LYS A 96 -7.53 19.64 5.41
C LYS A 96 -6.86 19.47 6.77
N SER A 97 -7.64 19.39 7.86
CA SER A 97 -7.13 19.20 9.21
C SER A 97 -6.46 17.84 9.42
N LEU A 98 -6.76 16.86 8.55
CA LEU A 98 -6.23 15.51 8.62
C LEU A 98 -5.05 15.22 7.68
N GLN A 99 -4.79 16.07 6.68
CA GLN A 99 -3.71 15.88 5.68
C GLN A 99 -2.30 15.79 6.28
N LYS A 100 -2.11 16.22 7.53
CA LYS A 100 -0.84 16.13 8.26
C LYS A 100 -0.60 14.77 8.93
N PHE A 101 -1.61 13.90 8.97
CA PHE A 101 -1.52 12.61 9.62
C PHE A 101 -1.33 11.51 8.58
N ILE A 102 -0.20 10.81 8.72
CA ILE A 102 0.08 9.57 8.00
C ILE A 102 -0.23 8.40 8.93
N PHE A 103 -0.88 7.36 8.42
CA PHE A 103 -1.16 6.15 9.18
C PHE A 103 -0.71 4.90 8.41
N PRO A 104 -0.25 3.85 9.09
CA PRO A 104 0.08 2.59 8.43
C PRO A 104 -1.21 1.84 8.07
N VAL A 105 -1.20 1.19 6.92
CA VAL A 105 -2.26 0.26 6.46
C VAL A 105 -1.71 -1.16 6.42
N GLY A 106 -0.45 -1.32 6.04
CA GLY A 106 0.25 -2.59 6.01
C GLY A 106 1.74 -2.37 6.17
N ILE A 107 2.44 -3.36 6.71
CA ILE A 107 3.89 -3.32 6.86
C ILE A 107 4.45 -4.69 6.50
N TYR A 108 5.48 -4.69 5.66
CA TYR A 108 6.32 -5.85 5.43
C TYR A 108 7.73 -5.65 6.00
N TYR A 109 8.29 -6.72 6.55
CA TYR A 109 9.69 -6.81 6.94
C TYR A 109 10.29 -8.15 6.50
N GLY A 110 11.46 -8.11 5.88
CA GLY A 110 12.22 -9.30 5.54
C GLY A 110 13.68 -8.99 5.27
N LEU A 111 14.51 -10.03 5.13
CA LEU A 111 15.93 -9.86 4.77
C LEU A 111 16.15 -9.42 3.31
N LYS A 112 15.07 -9.37 2.54
CA LYS A 112 14.99 -8.87 1.17
C LYS A 112 13.59 -8.32 0.94
N LYS A 113 13.40 -7.51 -0.10
CA LYS A 113 12.08 -7.16 -0.61
C LYS A 113 11.19 -8.40 -0.83
N PRO A 114 9.85 -8.26 -0.74
CA PRO A 114 8.96 -9.37 -1.02
C PRO A 114 9.19 -9.91 -2.44
N THR A 115 9.12 -11.23 -2.60
CA THR A 115 9.39 -11.87 -3.90
C THR A 115 8.36 -11.48 -4.95
N THR A 116 7.10 -11.29 -4.54
CA THR A 116 6.03 -10.85 -5.43
C THR A 116 5.28 -9.65 -4.85
N SER A 117 4.96 -8.68 -5.70
CA SER A 117 4.13 -7.54 -5.30
C SER A 117 2.67 -7.96 -5.03
N SER A 118 2.18 -8.98 -5.75
CA SER A 118 0.82 -9.49 -5.57
C SER A 118 0.58 -9.98 -4.14
N SER A 119 1.47 -10.82 -3.60
CA SER A 119 1.34 -11.29 -2.21
C SER A 119 1.43 -10.14 -1.21
N PHE A 120 2.33 -9.19 -1.44
CA PHE A 120 2.51 -8.02 -0.57
C PHE A 120 1.28 -7.09 -0.55
N LEU A 121 0.56 -6.95 -1.67
CA LEU A 121 -0.56 -6.02 -1.82
C LEU A 121 -1.93 -6.66 -1.60
N ASP A 122 -2.02 -7.99 -1.44
CA ASP A 122 -3.28 -8.73 -1.51
C ASP A 122 -4.33 -8.25 -0.49
N GLU A 123 -3.97 -8.23 0.80
CA GLU A 123 -4.87 -7.79 1.86
C GLU A 123 -5.26 -6.31 1.71
N PHE A 124 -4.27 -5.46 1.39
CA PHE A 124 -4.49 -4.03 1.14
C PHE A 124 -5.47 -3.80 -0.02
N VAL A 125 -5.29 -4.48 -1.16
CA VAL A 125 -6.17 -4.32 -2.33
C VAL A 125 -7.56 -4.87 -2.02
N THR A 126 -7.64 -6.01 -1.35
CA THR A 126 -8.92 -6.63 -1.00
C THR A 126 -9.74 -5.70 -0.10
N GLU A 127 -9.14 -5.16 0.95
CA GLU A 127 -9.79 -4.20 1.85
C GLU A 127 -10.16 -2.90 1.11
N ALA A 128 -9.23 -2.32 0.33
CA ALA A 128 -9.50 -1.08 -0.40
C ALA A 128 -10.66 -1.22 -1.40
N VAL A 129 -10.77 -2.36 -2.08
CA VAL A 129 -11.89 -2.66 -2.99
C VAL A 129 -13.20 -2.77 -2.22
N ASP A 130 -13.20 -3.48 -1.10
CA ASP A 130 -14.40 -3.62 -0.27
C ASP A 130 -14.87 -2.26 0.28
N LEU A 131 -13.97 -1.47 0.86
CA LEU A 131 -14.30 -0.14 1.39
C LEU A 131 -14.67 0.87 0.31
N SER A 132 -14.21 0.71 -0.93
CA SER A 132 -14.63 1.53 -2.06
C SER A 132 -16.03 1.16 -2.57
N ALA A 133 -16.42 -0.10 -2.45
CA ALA A 133 -17.72 -0.60 -2.91
C ALA A 133 -18.82 -0.43 -1.85
N ASN A 134 -18.50 -0.85 -0.62
CA ASN A 134 -19.44 -1.03 0.47
C ASN A 134 -19.26 0.02 1.57
N GLY A 135 -18.09 0.64 1.66
CA GLY A 135 -17.75 1.56 2.75
C GLY A 135 -17.60 0.86 4.10
N PHE A 136 -17.52 1.66 5.15
CA PHE A 136 -17.53 1.19 6.53
C PHE A 136 -18.50 2.03 7.38
N LEU A 137 -19.01 1.42 8.46
CA LEU A 137 -19.92 2.09 9.38
C LEU A 137 -19.15 2.94 10.39
N TYR A 138 -19.50 4.23 10.48
CA TYR A 138 -18.98 5.15 11.48
C TYR A 138 -20.09 6.06 12.00
N LYS A 139 -20.32 6.03 13.32
CA LYS A 139 -21.35 6.84 14.01
C LYS A 139 -22.73 6.77 13.33
N GLY A 140 -23.13 5.56 12.90
CA GLY A 140 -24.43 5.31 12.25
C GLY A 140 -24.50 5.73 10.77
N LYS A 141 -23.39 6.13 10.15
CA LYS A 141 -23.31 6.48 8.73
C LYS A 141 -22.32 5.59 8.01
N THR A 142 -22.65 5.18 6.78
CA THR A 142 -21.71 4.51 5.90
C THR A 142 -20.82 5.54 5.22
N ILE A 143 -19.51 5.36 5.35
CA ILE A 143 -18.49 6.20 4.72
C ILE A 143 -17.76 5.38 3.67
N LEU A 144 -17.72 5.87 2.43
CA LEU A 144 -16.96 5.25 1.34
C LEU A 144 -15.49 5.66 1.42
N LEU A 145 -14.58 4.75 1.08
CA LEU A 145 -13.15 5.04 0.98
C LEU A 145 -12.69 4.88 -0.47
N LYS A 146 -12.17 5.94 -1.08
CA LYS A 146 -11.61 5.90 -2.42
C LYS A 146 -10.13 6.21 -2.41
N ILE A 147 -9.36 5.41 -3.15
CA ILE A 147 -7.95 5.70 -3.37
C ILE A 147 -7.82 6.82 -4.40
N ASN A 148 -7.27 7.94 -3.97
CA ASN A 148 -7.07 9.13 -4.80
C ASN A 148 -5.81 9.03 -5.67
N SER A 149 -4.72 8.54 -5.09
CA SER A 149 -3.40 8.56 -5.73
C SER A 149 -2.42 7.66 -4.99
N PHE A 150 -1.38 7.21 -5.68
CA PHE A 150 -0.25 6.54 -5.07
C PHE A 150 1.02 7.39 -5.20
N VAL A 151 1.84 7.36 -4.15
CA VAL A 151 3.14 8.04 -4.06
C VAL A 151 4.19 6.98 -3.77
N CYS A 152 5.13 6.83 -4.69
CA CYS A 152 6.22 5.87 -4.60
C CYS A 152 7.40 6.37 -5.46
N ASP A 153 8.62 6.02 -5.06
CA ASP A 153 9.80 6.25 -5.86
C ASP A 153 9.84 5.31 -7.09
N ALA A 154 10.79 5.50 -8.01
CA ALA A 154 10.84 4.70 -9.23
C ALA A 154 11.07 3.19 -8.98
N PRO A 155 12.00 2.77 -8.08
CA PRO A 155 12.13 1.39 -7.64
C PRO A 155 10.83 0.77 -7.09
N ALA A 156 10.21 1.38 -6.08
CA ALA A 156 8.98 0.87 -5.46
C ALA A 156 7.84 0.84 -6.48
N LYS A 157 7.71 1.88 -7.31
CA LYS A 157 6.73 1.91 -8.41
C LYS A 157 6.90 0.74 -9.38
N SER A 158 8.14 0.44 -9.78
CA SER A 158 8.39 -0.68 -10.68
C SER A 158 8.06 -2.03 -10.06
N PHE A 159 8.32 -2.18 -8.75
CA PHE A 159 7.99 -3.38 -7.98
C PHE A 159 6.47 -3.59 -7.89
N ILE A 160 5.72 -2.60 -7.40
CA ILE A 160 4.26 -2.72 -7.25
C ILE A 160 3.56 -2.97 -8.59
N LEU A 161 4.06 -2.38 -9.68
CA LEU A 161 3.53 -2.59 -11.02
C LEU A 161 3.97 -3.91 -11.68
N GLY A 162 4.93 -4.63 -11.09
CA GLY A 162 5.50 -5.85 -11.67
C GLY A 162 6.24 -5.60 -13.00
N ILE A 163 6.90 -4.45 -13.15
CA ILE A 163 7.64 -4.07 -14.36
C ILE A 163 9.15 -4.02 -14.13
N LYS A 164 9.92 -4.03 -15.22
CA LYS A 164 11.37 -3.83 -15.12
C LYS A 164 11.66 -2.44 -14.56
N GLY A 165 12.71 -2.35 -13.73
CA GLY A 165 13.17 -1.08 -13.16
C GLY A 165 13.47 -0.03 -14.23
N HIS A 166 13.50 1.24 -13.83
CA HIS A 166 13.52 2.42 -14.72
C HIS A 166 14.52 2.37 -15.89
N ALA A 167 15.68 1.72 -15.73
CA ALA A 167 16.69 1.57 -16.79
C ALA A 167 16.39 0.47 -17.83
N GLY A 168 15.44 -0.44 -17.57
CA GLY A 168 15.16 -1.59 -18.44
C GLY A 168 14.35 -1.23 -19.67
N TYR A 169 14.54 -1.94 -20.79
CA TYR A 169 13.78 -1.67 -22.00
C TYR A 169 12.26 -1.93 -21.85
N ALA A 170 11.83 -2.80 -20.93
CA ALA A 170 10.40 -3.00 -20.63
C ALA A 170 9.94 -2.18 -19.40
N SER A 171 10.57 -1.03 -19.12
CA SER A 171 10.30 -0.20 -17.93
C SER A 171 9.23 0.88 -18.12
N CYS A 172 8.64 1.00 -19.33
CA CYS A 172 7.58 1.99 -19.54
C CYS A 172 6.45 1.72 -18.55
N THR A 173 6.24 2.70 -17.65
CA THR A 173 5.21 2.62 -16.64
C THR A 173 3.83 2.90 -17.20
N ARG A 174 3.68 3.31 -18.48
CA ARG A 174 2.42 3.78 -19.11
C ARG A 174 1.87 2.86 -20.20
N CYS A 175 2.73 2.27 -21.02
CA CYS A 175 2.33 1.43 -22.16
C CYS A 175 3.25 0.21 -22.32
N HIS A 176 2.81 -0.76 -23.13
CA HIS A 176 3.56 -1.99 -23.44
C HIS A 176 4.74 -1.76 -24.39
N GLN A 177 5.04 -0.50 -24.74
CA GLN A 177 6.17 -0.19 -25.60
C GLN A 177 7.48 -0.70 -25.01
N HIS A 178 8.28 -1.34 -25.87
CA HIS A 178 9.67 -1.64 -25.60
C HIS A 178 10.53 -0.40 -25.88
N GLY A 179 11.34 -0.03 -24.91
CA GLY A 179 12.23 1.12 -24.96
C GLY A 179 13.36 0.91 -25.96
N THR A 180 13.92 2.04 -26.41
CA THR A 180 15.10 2.09 -27.28
C THR A 180 16.19 2.90 -26.61
N ARG A 181 17.45 2.54 -26.86
CA ARG A 181 18.59 3.25 -26.29
C ARG A 181 18.93 4.43 -27.18
N PHE A 182 18.84 5.64 -26.64
CA PHE A 182 19.22 6.87 -27.31
C PHE A 182 20.07 7.68 -26.33
N ASP A 183 21.27 8.08 -26.75
CA ASP A 183 22.22 8.84 -25.92
C ASP A 183 22.41 8.28 -24.50
N ASN A 184 22.74 6.98 -24.40
CA ASN A 184 22.89 6.25 -23.15
C ASN A 184 21.68 6.25 -22.20
N ARG A 185 20.49 6.60 -22.70
CA ARG A 185 19.23 6.57 -21.94
C ARG A 185 18.22 5.66 -22.63
N THR A 186 17.38 5.01 -21.83
CA THR A 186 16.23 4.28 -22.35
C THR A 186 15.09 5.26 -22.60
N THR A 187 14.59 5.31 -23.84
CA THR A 187 13.53 6.22 -24.28
C THR A 187 12.34 5.45 -24.86
N PHE A 188 11.15 6.04 -24.76
CA PHE A 188 9.89 5.48 -25.23
C PHE A 188 9.23 6.44 -26.24
N PRO A 189 9.71 6.47 -27.49
CA PRO A 189 9.28 7.48 -28.47
C PRO A 189 7.86 7.27 -29.04
N GLN A 190 7.20 6.14 -28.82
CA GLN A 190 5.88 5.91 -29.40
C GLN A 190 4.82 6.57 -28.52
N THR A 191 4.01 7.42 -29.13
CA THR A 191 2.94 8.16 -28.44
C THR A 191 1.62 7.39 -28.38
N ASN A 192 1.41 6.42 -29.28
CA ASN A 192 0.18 5.62 -29.40
C ASN A 192 0.36 4.16 -28.94
N GLY A 193 1.19 3.92 -27.92
CA GLY A 193 1.42 2.58 -27.40
C GLY A 193 0.20 2.02 -26.66
N LEU A 194 -0.03 0.71 -26.76
CA LEU A 194 -1.06 0.00 -26.00
C LEU A 194 -0.87 0.27 -24.49
N PRO A 195 -1.84 0.91 -23.80
CA PRO A 195 -1.73 1.20 -22.39
C PRO A 195 -1.49 -0.08 -21.60
N ARG A 196 -0.64 0.01 -20.57
CA ARG A 196 -0.50 -1.16 -19.70
C ARG A 196 -1.78 -1.33 -18.92
N SER A 197 -2.22 -2.57 -18.84
CA SER A 197 -3.38 -2.90 -18.02
C SER A 197 -3.17 -2.46 -16.56
N HIS A 198 -1.93 -2.29 -16.06
CA HIS A 198 -1.69 -1.80 -14.70
C HIS A 198 -1.62 -0.28 -14.49
N VAL A 199 -1.45 0.48 -15.56
CA VAL A 199 -1.60 1.95 -15.55
C VAL A 199 -3.04 2.32 -15.39
N LEU A 200 -3.87 1.48 -16.01
CA LEU A 200 -5.26 1.35 -15.69
C LEU A 200 -5.36 0.78 -14.26
N ARG A 201 -4.71 -0.33 -13.86
CA ARG A 201 -4.89 -0.94 -12.51
C ARG A 201 -4.69 -0.05 -11.27
N MET A 202 -3.74 0.86 -11.14
CA MET A 202 -3.62 1.54 -9.83
C MET A 202 -4.84 2.43 -9.49
N LEU A 203 -5.55 2.97 -10.49
CA LEU A 203 -6.80 3.72 -10.30
C LEU A 203 -8.04 2.96 -10.82
N ASP A 204 -7.92 2.25 -11.95
CA ASP A 204 -8.95 1.40 -12.54
C ASP A 204 -8.97 -0.04 -12.02
N CYS A 205 -8.04 -0.56 -11.22
CA CYS A 205 -8.22 -1.89 -10.61
C CYS A 205 -9.31 -1.83 -9.56
N LEU A 206 -9.46 -0.70 -8.86
CA LEU A 206 -10.61 -0.48 -7.99
C LEU A 206 -11.91 -0.47 -8.82
N SER A 207 -11.95 0.25 -9.95
CA SER A 207 -13.11 0.32 -10.86
C SER A 207 -13.40 -0.96 -11.67
N THR A 208 -12.38 -1.74 -12.03
CA THR A 208 -12.50 -2.98 -12.82
C THR A 208 -12.81 -4.17 -11.91
N MET A 209 -12.26 -4.21 -10.69
CA MET A 209 -12.68 -5.17 -9.64
C MET A 209 -14.14 -4.96 -9.25
N LEU A 210 -14.65 -3.72 -9.28
CA LEU A 210 -16.08 -3.41 -9.17
C LEU A 210 -16.88 -4.00 -10.36
N SER A 211 -16.39 -3.91 -11.60
CA SER A 211 -17.10 -4.43 -12.79
C SER A 211 -17.09 -5.97 -12.93
N CYS A 212 -16.02 -6.63 -12.48
CA CYS A 212 -15.90 -8.10 -12.55
C CYS A 212 -16.70 -8.80 -11.43
N ARG A 213 -17.09 -8.08 -10.37
CA ARG A 213 -17.91 -8.64 -9.27
C ARG A 213 -19.43 -8.53 -9.55
N VAL A 214 -19.84 -7.59 -10.41
CA VAL A 214 -21.25 -7.44 -10.83
C VAL A 214 -21.64 -8.39 -11.98
N ASN A 215 -20.67 -8.87 -12.77
CA ASN A 215 -20.92 -9.73 -13.94
C ASN A 215 -20.50 -11.20 -13.75
N GLY A 216 -20.30 -11.65 -12.51
CA GLY A 216 -20.02 -13.04 -12.18
C GLY A 216 -21.29 -13.80 -11.75
N ASN A 217 -22.17 -14.09 -12.71
CA ASN A 217 -23.14 -15.18 -12.68
C ASN A 217 -22.86 -16.10 -13.87
#